data_AF-A0A136KW80-F1
#
_entry.id   AF-A0A136KW80-F1
#
_cell.length_a   1.000
_cell.length_b   1.000
_cell.length_c   1.000
_cell.angle_alpha   90.00
_cell.angle_beta   90.00
_cell.angle_gamma   90.00
#
_symmetry.space_group_name_H-M   'P 1'
#
loop_
_entity.id
_entity.type
_entity.pdbx_description
1 polymer ?
#
loop_
_entity_poly.entity_id
_entity_poly.type
_entity_poly.pdbx_seq_one_letter_code
_entity_poly.pdbx_strand_id
1 'polypeptide(L)'
;MEHYPQLVPLIILIPALGALFNVAWGAKVGEKWVGLVATVASALAFGVAVLLAIYLEQSGFQAAVVNPPLLDGWLVLPSGNVHVPWQFRVDTLSVTMMLIITSIGSLIHIYSISYMHGDDHFHRYFAYLNMFLAFMLLLVTANNFLMMFVGWEGVGVCSFLLIGFWYARTHGVGWRNSMAARKAMVLNRVGDFGVVMSMLLMFWTFGTLDYYSPQEVVNVHLAESGAHETGEADHEAAAEEEGAHKPVVSFAQEGEHGEAAAEGEVAQPVFTNNDHIITEQLGVFNQTERFY
;
A
#
# COMPACT_ATOMS: atom_id res chain seq x y z
N MET A 1 -12.20 22.98 4.27
CA MET A 1 -11.18 21.93 4.46
C MET A 1 -11.77 20.66 5.08
N GLU A 2 -13.01 20.70 5.55
CA GLU A 2 -13.70 19.56 6.17
C GLU A 2 -14.01 18.40 5.21
N HIS A 3 -13.90 18.62 3.90
CA HIS A 3 -14.17 17.61 2.87
C HIS A 3 -12.91 16.87 2.36
N TYR A 4 -11.68 17.24 2.77
CA TYR A 4 -10.47 16.57 2.29
C TYR A 4 -10.43 15.05 2.60
N PRO A 5 -10.89 14.57 3.77
CA PRO A 5 -10.96 13.13 4.04
C PRO A 5 -11.88 12.39 3.05
N GLN A 6 -12.90 13.04 2.50
CA GLN A 6 -13.80 12.43 1.52
C GLN A 6 -13.11 12.14 0.18
N LEU A 7 -11.88 12.62 -0.04
CA LEU A 7 -11.08 12.33 -1.23
C LEU A 7 -10.41 10.95 -1.17
N VAL A 8 -10.41 10.26 -0.03
CA VAL A 8 -9.70 8.98 0.11
C VAL A 8 -10.17 7.92 -0.90
N PRO A 9 -11.48 7.72 -1.14
CA PRO A 9 -11.92 6.78 -2.18
C PRO A 9 -11.37 7.14 -3.57
N LEU A 10 -11.14 8.44 -3.84
CA LEU A 10 -10.64 8.91 -5.12
C LEU A 10 -9.21 8.40 -5.40
N ILE A 11 -8.39 8.20 -4.36
CA ILE A 11 -7.02 7.71 -4.55
C ILE A 11 -6.97 6.32 -5.18
N ILE A 12 -7.97 5.48 -4.91
CA ILE A 12 -8.10 4.13 -5.49
C ILE A 12 -8.88 4.20 -6.81
N LEU A 13 -9.95 5.02 -6.86
CA LEU A 13 -10.80 5.12 -8.03
C LEU A 13 -10.07 5.69 -9.24
N ILE A 14 -9.19 6.68 -9.07
CA ILE A 14 -8.41 7.24 -10.20
C ILE A 14 -7.61 6.15 -10.96
N PRO A 15 -6.70 5.40 -10.32
CA PRO A 15 -5.96 4.35 -11.00
C PRO A 15 -6.88 3.20 -11.45
N ALA A 16 -7.93 2.86 -10.70
CA ALA A 16 -8.89 1.84 -11.14
C ALA A 16 -9.63 2.24 -12.43
N LEU A 17 -10.06 3.51 -12.55
CA LEU A 17 -10.67 4.05 -13.76
C LEU A 17 -9.66 4.11 -14.91
N GLY A 18 -8.41 4.47 -14.64
CA GLY A 18 -7.32 4.40 -15.62
C GLY A 18 -7.09 2.97 -16.13
N ALA A 19 -7.13 1.96 -15.26
CA ALA A 19 -7.06 0.55 -15.65
C ALA A 19 -8.27 0.16 -16.51
N LEU A 20 -9.48 0.49 -16.06
CA LEU A 20 -10.72 0.18 -16.78
C LEU A 20 -10.74 0.80 -18.18
N PHE A 21 -10.31 2.05 -18.31
CA PHE A 21 -10.18 2.72 -19.59
C PHE A 21 -9.21 1.98 -20.52
N ASN A 22 -8.03 1.61 -20.01
CA ASN A 22 -7.02 0.89 -20.80
C ASN A 22 -7.46 -0.52 -21.21
N VAL A 23 -8.25 -1.22 -20.38
CA VAL A 23 -8.85 -2.51 -20.75
C VAL A 23 -9.93 -2.34 -21.82
N ALA A 24 -10.85 -1.39 -21.65
CA ALA A 24 -12.03 -1.27 -22.51
C ALA A 24 -11.74 -0.55 -23.85
N TRP A 25 -10.90 0.48 -23.83
CA TRP A 25 -10.60 1.30 -25.01
C TRP A 25 -9.13 1.28 -25.42
N GLY A 26 -8.21 0.82 -24.59
CA GLY A 26 -6.77 0.94 -24.87
C GLY A 26 -6.31 0.28 -26.17
N ALA A 27 -6.95 -0.82 -26.60
CA ALA A 27 -6.66 -1.46 -27.88
C ALA A 27 -7.00 -0.59 -29.12
N LYS A 28 -7.86 0.43 -28.97
CA LYS A 28 -8.33 1.31 -30.07
C LYS A 28 -7.68 2.69 -30.09
N VAL A 29 -7.20 3.19 -28.95
CA VAL A 29 -6.78 4.59 -28.78
C VAL A 29 -5.27 4.79 -29.07
N GLY A 30 -4.49 3.70 -29.09
CA GLY A 30 -3.07 3.71 -29.43
C GLY A 30 -2.14 4.00 -28.24
N GLU A 31 -0.85 3.69 -28.41
CA GLU A 31 0.14 3.66 -27.31
C GLU A 31 0.26 5.00 -26.56
N LYS A 32 0.32 6.11 -27.29
CA LYS A 32 0.51 7.45 -26.70
C LYS A 32 -0.56 7.79 -25.66
N TRP A 33 -1.82 7.52 -25.99
CA TRP A 33 -2.96 7.84 -25.12
C TRP A 33 -3.09 6.87 -23.96
N VAL A 34 -2.84 5.58 -24.19
CA VAL A 34 -2.80 4.58 -23.11
C VAL A 34 -1.77 4.95 -22.05
N GLY A 35 -0.55 5.26 -22.49
CA GLY A 35 0.55 5.63 -21.60
C GLY A 35 0.24 6.93 -20.86
N LEU A 36 -0.26 7.94 -21.58
CA LEU A 36 -0.67 9.21 -20.98
C LEU A 36 -1.77 9.03 -19.93
N VAL A 37 -2.84 8.32 -20.23
CA VAL A 37 -3.96 8.09 -19.30
C VAL A 37 -3.47 7.36 -18.06
N ALA A 38 -2.60 6.35 -18.21
CA ALA A 38 -2.08 5.61 -17.07
C ALA A 38 -1.16 6.44 -16.18
N THR A 39 -0.25 7.21 -16.77
CA THR A 39 0.66 8.08 -16.02
C THR A 39 -0.09 9.24 -15.38
N VAL A 40 -1.06 9.84 -16.06
CA VAL A 40 -1.90 10.89 -15.47
C VAL A 40 -2.71 10.34 -14.30
N ALA A 41 -3.26 9.13 -14.41
CA ALA A 41 -3.98 8.50 -13.31
C ALA A 41 -3.09 8.31 -12.06
N SER A 42 -1.88 7.77 -12.22
CA SER A 42 -0.93 7.60 -11.10
C SER A 42 -0.46 8.94 -10.52
N ALA A 43 -0.18 9.94 -11.37
CA ALA A 43 0.22 11.28 -10.93
C ALA A 43 -0.90 12.02 -10.19
N LEU A 44 -2.16 11.87 -10.63
CA LEU A 44 -3.32 12.43 -9.92
C LEU A 44 -3.51 11.75 -8.56
N ALA A 45 -3.31 10.43 -8.48
CA ALA A 45 -3.33 9.72 -7.20
C ALA A 45 -2.23 10.23 -6.24
N PHE A 46 -1.03 10.52 -6.76
CA PHE A 46 0.04 11.17 -5.98
C PHE A 46 -0.39 12.57 -5.49
N GLY A 47 -1.03 13.37 -6.35
CA GLY A 47 -1.58 14.67 -5.95
C GLY A 47 -2.59 14.55 -4.81
N VAL A 48 -3.49 13.56 -4.86
CA VAL A 48 -4.43 13.27 -3.77
C VAL A 48 -3.70 12.85 -2.49
N ALA A 49 -2.66 12.01 -2.59
CA ALA A 49 -1.85 11.61 -1.44
C ALA A 49 -1.18 12.81 -0.75
N VAL A 50 -0.66 13.76 -1.54
CA VAL A 50 -0.07 15.02 -1.02
C VAL A 50 -1.12 15.87 -0.32
N LEU A 51 -2.33 15.99 -0.88
CA LEU A 51 -3.43 16.73 -0.23
C LEU A 51 -3.83 16.08 1.10
N LEU A 52 -3.87 14.75 1.19
CA LEU A 52 -4.14 14.03 2.43
C LEU A 52 -3.01 14.21 3.46
N ALA A 53 -1.76 14.32 3.02
CA ALA A 53 -0.62 14.62 3.89
C ALA A 53 -0.69 16.02 4.49
N ILE A 54 -1.03 17.03 3.67
CA ILE A 54 -1.23 18.41 4.13
C ILE A 54 -2.39 18.47 5.13
N TYR A 55 -3.49 17.75 4.86
CA TYR A 55 -4.60 17.64 5.79
C TYR A 55 -4.16 17.08 7.15
N LEU A 56 -3.37 16.00 7.15
CA LEU A 56 -2.92 15.34 8.38
C LEU A 56 -1.95 16.20 9.19
N GLU A 57 -1.08 16.97 8.54
CA GLU A 57 -0.22 17.95 9.20
C GLU A 57 -1.05 19.05 9.89
N GLN A 58 -2.08 19.55 9.21
CA GLN A 58 -2.97 20.59 9.74
C GLN A 58 -3.90 20.08 10.85
N SER A 59 -4.25 18.80 10.85
CA SER A 59 -5.06 18.17 11.91
C SER A 59 -4.26 17.77 13.15
N GLY A 60 -2.95 18.06 13.18
CA GLY A 60 -2.08 17.65 14.29
C GLY A 60 -1.85 16.14 14.34
N PHE A 61 -1.78 15.49 13.17
CA PHE A 61 -1.60 14.05 12.99
C PHE A 61 -2.72 13.18 13.59
N GLN A 62 -3.91 13.75 13.73
CA GLN A 62 -5.09 13.00 14.16
C GLN A 62 -5.61 12.13 13.02
N ALA A 63 -5.76 10.83 13.30
CA ALA A 63 -6.28 9.87 12.34
C ALA A 63 -7.76 10.17 12.01
N ALA A 64 -8.11 10.08 10.73
CA ALA A 64 -9.48 10.21 10.26
C ALA A 64 -9.97 8.89 9.67
N VAL A 65 -11.18 8.49 10.05
CA VAL A 65 -11.89 7.35 9.43
C VAL A 65 -12.99 7.92 8.55
N VAL A 66 -13.01 7.44 7.31
CA VAL A 66 -13.92 7.91 6.26
C VAL A 66 -14.82 6.75 5.87
N ASN A 67 -16.12 6.93 6.11
CA ASN A 67 -17.15 5.99 5.73
C ASN A 67 -17.79 6.49 4.43
N PRO A 68 -17.54 5.84 3.28
CA PRO A 68 -18.22 6.20 2.04
C PRO A 68 -19.71 5.87 2.18
N PRO A 69 -20.62 6.86 2.00
CA PRO A 69 -22.06 6.64 2.19
C PRO A 69 -22.64 5.54 1.28
N LEU A 70 -21.97 5.22 0.16
CA LEU A 70 -22.39 4.22 -0.81
C LEU A 70 -22.04 2.77 -0.42
N LEU A 71 -21.21 2.56 0.61
CA LEU A 71 -20.72 1.24 1.01
C LEU A 71 -21.00 0.90 2.48
N ASP A 72 -21.91 1.65 3.11
CA ASP A 72 -22.44 1.37 4.45
C ASP A 72 -23.27 0.06 4.40
N GLY A 73 -22.60 -1.06 4.69
CA GLY A 73 -23.22 -2.39 4.71
C GLY A 73 -22.61 -3.43 3.75
N TRP A 74 -21.34 -3.29 3.36
CA TRP A 74 -20.67 -4.26 2.48
C TRP A 74 -20.89 -5.73 2.88
N LEU A 75 -20.68 -6.07 4.15
CA LEU A 75 -20.98 -7.40 4.67
C LEU A 75 -21.82 -7.30 5.94
N VAL A 76 -23.10 -7.63 5.81
CA VAL A 76 -24.03 -7.78 6.94
C VAL A 76 -24.51 -9.22 6.94
N LEU A 77 -24.12 -10.01 7.95
CA LEU A 77 -24.68 -11.34 8.18
C LEU A 77 -25.68 -11.25 9.35
N PRO A 78 -27.01 -11.26 9.07
CA PRO A 78 -28.04 -11.12 10.10
C PRO A 78 -28.04 -12.26 11.13
N SER A 79 -27.53 -13.44 10.75
CA SER A 79 -27.50 -14.62 11.61
C SER A 79 -26.39 -14.59 12.67
N GLY A 80 -25.50 -13.60 12.66
CA GLY A 80 -24.36 -13.53 13.58
C GLY A 80 -24.02 -12.14 14.11
N ASN A 81 -24.87 -11.12 13.88
CA ASN A 81 -24.59 -9.70 14.22
C ASN A 81 -23.22 -9.21 13.70
N VAL A 82 -22.75 -9.75 12.58
CA VAL A 82 -21.47 -9.35 11.99
C VAL A 82 -21.73 -8.22 11.01
N HIS A 83 -21.21 -7.04 11.35
CA HIS A 83 -21.23 -5.86 10.50
C HIS A 83 -19.79 -5.49 10.18
N VAL A 84 -19.37 -5.67 8.93
CA VAL A 84 -18.07 -5.20 8.45
C VAL A 84 -18.31 -4.04 7.49
N PRO A 85 -18.20 -2.78 7.96
CA PRO A 85 -18.38 -1.61 7.11
C PRO A 85 -17.17 -1.45 6.17
N TRP A 86 -17.40 -0.94 4.96
CA TRP A 86 -16.31 -0.54 4.08
C TRP A 86 -15.82 0.84 4.52
N GLN A 87 -14.70 0.89 5.24
CA GLN A 87 -14.18 2.15 5.79
C GLN A 87 -12.73 2.35 5.37
N PHE A 88 -12.40 3.60 5.02
CA PHE A 88 -11.03 4.00 4.74
C PHE A 88 -10.42 4.72 5.93
N ARG A 89 -9.17 4.42 6.23
CA ARG A 89 -8.42 5.09 7.30
C ARG A 89 -7.34 5.99 6.71
N VAL A 90 -7.23 7.19 7.26
CA VAL A 90 -6.18 8.16 6.97
C VAL A 90 -5.43 8.45 8.24
N ASP A 91 -4.27 7.85 8.39
CA ASP A 91 -3.33 8.11 9.48
C ASP A 91 -1.92 8.32 8.93
N THR A 92 -0.97 8.63 9.81
CA THR A 92 0.42 8.94 9.44
C THR A 92 1.07 7.78 8.68
N LEU A 93 0.78 6.54 9.07
CA LEU A 93 1.33 5.36 8.40
C LEU A 93 0.74 5.20 6.99
N SER A 94 -0.59 5.23 6.88
CA SER A 94 -1.29 5.08 5.60
C SER A 94 -0.88 6.16 4.62
N VAL A 95 -0.86 7.44 5.04
CA VAL A 95 -0.45 8.56 4.18
C VAL A 95 1.00 8.43 3.72
N THR A 96 1.91 8.06 4.63
CA THR A 96 3.32 7.84 4.26
C THR A 96 3.44 6.75 3.19
N MET A 97 2.72 5.63 3.37
CA MET A 97 2.69 4.55 2.37
C MET A 97 2.04 4.99 1.07
N MET A 98 0.94 5.75 1.10
CA MET A 98 0.29 6.30 -0.09
C MET A 98 1.26 7.18 -0.89
N LEU A 99 2.03 8.05 -0.23
CA LEU A 99 3.05 8.89 -0.89
C LEU A 99 4.14 8.03 -1.54
N ILE A 100 4.67 7.02 -0.86
CA ILE A 100 5.71 6.13 -1.40
C ILE A 100 5.17 5.34 -2.60
N ILE A 101 4.00 4.73 -2.45
CA ILE A 101 3.37 3.89 -3.48
C ILE A 101 3.05 4.70 -4.73
N THR A 102 2.45 5.89 -4.58
CA THR A 102 2.07 6.73 -5.73
C THR A 102 3.25 7.46 -6.36
N SER A 103 4.27 7.86 -5.58
CA SER A 103 5.50 8.45 -6.13
C SER A 103 6.28 7.44 -6.96
N ILE A 104 6.69 6.32 -6.36
CA ILE A 104 7.40 5.25 -7.07
C ILE A 104 6.53 4.69 -8.20
N GLY A 105 5.23 4.52 -7.96
CA GLY A 105 4.27 4.12 -8.98
C GLY A 105 4.27 5.04 -10.19
N SER A 106 4.25 6.36 -9.99
CA SER A 106 4.30 7.35 -11.08
C SER A 106 5.62 7.29 -11.85
N LEU A 107 6.77 7.12 -11.16
CA LEU A 107 8.07 6.94 -11.82
C LEU A 107 8.10 5.67 -12.68
N ILE A 108 7.58 4.56 -12.17
CA ILE A 108 7.48 3.30 -12.92
C ILE A 108 6.61 3.50 -14.16
N HIS A 109 5.47 4.20 -14.06
CA HIS A 109 4.62 4.48 -15.22
C HIS A 109 5.36 5.27 -16.30
N ILE A 110 6.08 6.33 -15.94
CA ILE A 110 6.87 7.14 -16.88
C ILE A 110 7.94 6.28 -17.55
N TYR A 111 8.69 5.50 -16.77
CA TYR A 111 9.71 4.60 -17.30
C TYR A 111 9.12 3.56 -18.27
N SER A 112 7.99 2.97 -17.90
CA SER A 112 7.36 1.91 -18.67
C SER A 112 6.84 2.37 -20.04
N ILE A 113 6.60 3.67 -20.25
CA ILE A 113 6.19 4.19 -21.58
C ILE A 113 7.30 3.93 -22.59
N SER A 114 8.55 4.25 -22.22
CA SER A 114 9.70 4.03 -23.09
C SER A 114 10.06 2.55 -23.18
N TYR A 115 9.98 1.82 -22.06
CA TYR A 115 10.39 0.41 -22.02
C TYR A 115 9.47 -0.51 -22.84
N MET A 116 8.15 -0.24 -22.84
CA MET A 116 7.16 -1.04 -23.56
C MET A 116 6.89 -0.57 -24.99
N HIS A 117 7.60 0.47 -25.46
CA HIS A 117 7.32 1.06 -26.77
C HIS A 117 7.44 0.02 -27.90
N GLY A 118 6.41 -0.06 -28.74
CA GLY A 118 6.33 -1.02 -29.84
C GLY A 118 5.93 -2.44 -29.47
N ASP A 119 5.49 -2.71 -28.23
CA ASP A 119 4.88 -4.00 -27.87
C ASP A 119 3.37 -4.01 -28.21
N ASP A 120 2.92 -5.05 -28.92
CA ASP A 120 1.52 -5.21 -29.36
C ASP A 120 0.49 -5.16 -28.20
N HIS A 121 0.92 -5.51 -26.99
CA HIS A 121 0.05 -5.60 -25.81
C HIS A 121 0.26 -4.43 -24.82
N PHE A 122 0.77 -3.29 -25.30
CA PHE A 122 1.03 -2.07 -24.52
C PHE A 122 -0.14 -1.67 -23.59
N HIS A 123 -1.36 -1.65 -24.12
CA HIS A 123 -2.59 -1.32 -23.37
C HIS A 123 -2.85 -2.24 -22.18
N ARG A 124 -2.54 -3.52 -22.32
CA ARG A 124 -2.80 -4.53 -21.32
C ARG A 124 -1.79 -4.43 -20.17
N TYR A 125 -0.53 -4.09 -20.48
CA TYR A 125 0.50 -3.84 -19.48
C TYR A 125 0.12 -2.66 -18.57
N PHE A 126 -0.24 -1.53 -19.17
CA PHE A 126 -0.63 -0.33 -18.41
C PHE A 126 -1.94 -0.49 -17.65
N ALA A 127 -2.87 -1.32 -18.14
CA ALA A 127 -4.05 -1.72 -17.37
C ALA A 127 -3.66 -2.48 -16.09
N TYR A 128 -2.77 -3.47 -16.20
CA TYR A 128 -2.31 -4.25 -15.04
C TYR A 128 -1.51 -3.39 -14.06
N LEU A 129 -0.70 -2.46 -14.56
CA LEU A 129 0.09 -1.56 -13.72
C LEU A 129 -0.80 -0.61 -12.89
N ASN A 130 -1.84 -0.04 -13.51
CA ASN A 130 -2.83 0.77 -12.80
C ASN A 130 -3.67 -0.04 -11.82
N MET A 131 -4.04 -1.27 -12.19
CA MET A 131 -4.78 -2.17 -11.30
C MET A 131 -3.94 -2.55 -10.08
N PHE A 132 -2.64 -2.81 -10.27
CA PHE A 132 -1.69 -3.03 -9.18
C PHE A 132 -1.62 -1.84 -8.23
N LEU A 133 -1.53 -0.62 -8.78
CA LEU A 133 -1.52 0.60 -7.98
C LEU A 133 -2.83 0.77 -7.19
N ALA A 134 -3.98 0.53 -7.81
CA ALA A 134 -5.28 0.62 -7.14
C ALA A 134 -5.42 -0.36 -5.97
N PHE A 135 -5.03 -1.63 -6.14
CA PHE A 135 -5.10 -2.62 -5.06
C PHE A 135 -4.06 -2.39 -3.96
N MET A 136 -2.86 -1.91 -4.29
CA MET A 136 -1.89 -1.47 -3.28
C MET A 136 -2.44 -0.32 -2.43
N LEU A 137 -3.12 0.64 -3.06
CA LEU A 137 -3.75 1.75 -2.34
C LEU A 137 -4.94 1.29 -1.49
N LEU A 138 -5.75 0.34 -1.98
CA LEU A 138 -6.81 -0.28 -1.20
C LEU A 138 -6.27 -1.00 0.04
N LEU A 139 -5.16 -1.72 -0.11
CA LEU A 139 -4.50 -2.44 0.98
C LEU A 139 -4.08 -1.48 2.10
N VAL A 140 -3.42 -0.37 1.78
CA VAL A 140 -2.88 0.56 2.80
C VAL A 140 -3.90 1.51 3.40
N THR A 141 -5.06 1.69 2.75
CA THR A 141 -6.15 2.55 3.24
C THR A 141 -7.25 1.77 3.94
N ALA A 142 -7.16 0.44 4.00
CA ALA A 142 -8.13 -0.40 4.70
C ALA A 142 -8.21 -0.04 6.19
N ASN A 143 -9.43 -0.04 6.75
CA ASN A 143 -9.63 0.10 8.21
C ASN A 143 -9.95 -1.24 8.91
N ASN A 144 -10.11 -2.31 8.13
CA ASN A 144 -10.42 -3.64 8.66
C ASN A 144 -9.62 -4.73 7.91
N PHE A 145 -9.41 -5.85 8.61
CA PHE A 145 -8.63 -6.97 8.09
C PHE A 145 -9.23 -7.59 6.82
N LEU A 146 -10.56 -7.57 6.66
CA LEU A 146 -11.22 -8.11 5.49
C LEU A 146 -10.92 -7.28 4.23
N MET A 147 -10.98 -5.97 4.34
CA MET A 147 -10.68 -5.03 3.27
C MET A 147 -9.20 -5.07 2.90
N MET A 148 -8.32 -5.14 3.91
CA MET A 148 -6.89 -5.36 3.69
C MET A 148 -6.66 -6.67 2.93
N PHE A 149 -7.38 -7.74 3.29
CA PHE A 149 -7.29 -9.02 2.58
C PHE A 149 -7.77 -8.91 1.13
N VAL A 150 -8.81 -8.13 0.83
CA VAL A 150 -9.21 -7.85 -0.55
C VAL A 150 -8.11 -7.12 -1.33
N GLY A 151 -7.44 -6.14 -0.72
CA GLY A 151 -6.29 -5.46 -1.31
C GLY A 151 -5.14 -6.42 -1.56
N TRP A 152 -4.83 -7.25 -0.57
CA TRP A 152 -3.80 -8.30 -0.62
C TRP A 152 -4.02 -9.29 -1.77
N GLU A 153 -5.23 -9.83 -1.89
CA GLU A 153 -5.62 -10.73 -2.99
C GLU A 153 -5.50 -10.04 -4.35
N GLY A 154 -5.96 -8.79 -4.44
CA GLY A 154 -5.88 -8.00 -5.66
C GLY A 154 -4.44 -7.75 -6.11
N VAL A 155 -3.54 -7.45 -5.17
CA VAL A 155 -2.10 -7.33 -5.43
C VAL A 155 -1.52 -8.65 -5.92
N GLY A 156 -1.91 -9.78 -5.32
CA GLY A 156 -1.54 -11.12 -5.76
C GLY A 156 -1.94 -11.40 -7.21
N VAL A 157 -3.20 -11.10 -7.58
CA VAL A 157 -3.70 -11.26 -8.96
C VAL A 157 -2.96 -10.36 -9.94
N CYS A 158 -2.73 -9.09 -9.59
CA CYS A 158 -1.97 -8.17 -10.45
C CYS A 158 -0.53 -8.66 -10.66
N SER A 159 0.13 -9.16 -9.61
CA SER A 159 1.48 -9.69 -9.69
C SER A 159 1.55 -10.90 -10.64
N PHE A 160 0.56 -11.81 -10.57
CA PHE A 160 0.44 -12.94 -11.48
C PHE A 160 0.32 -12.48 -12.95
N LEU A 161 -0.52 -11.49 -13.21
CA LEU A 161 -0.76 -10.96 -14.55
C LEU A 161 0.47 -10.25 -15.14
N LEU A 162 1.22 -9.51 -14.31
CA LEU A 162 2.44 -8.81 -14.72
C LEU A 162 3.62 -9.77 -14.95
N ILE A 163 3.84 -10.75 -14.07
CA ILE A 163 4.89 -11.77 -14.25
C ILE A 163 4.59 -12.63 -15.48
N GLY A 164 3.31 -13.00 -15.67
CA GLY A 164 2.85 -13.80 -16.80
C GLY A 164 2.59 -13.00 -18.07
N PHE A 165 2.96 -11.72 -18.15
CA PHE A 165 2.53 -10.81 -19.22
C PHE A 165 2.87 -11.33 -20.62
N TRP A 166 4.11 -11.79 -20.83
CA TRP A 166 4.58 -12.37 -22.09
C TRP A 166 4.32 -13.87 -22.19
N TYR A 167 3.09 -14.33 -21.96
CA TYR A 167 2.73 -15.75 -22.06
C TYR A 167 2.78 -16.29 -23.50
N ALA A 168 2.58 -15.44 -24.51
CA ALA A 168 2.47 -15.83 -25.90
C ALA A 168 3.82 -15.92 -26.67
N ARG A 169 4.95 -15.62 -26.02
CA ARG A 169 6.26 -15.65 -26.70
C ARG A 169 6.70 -17.06 -27.09
N THR A 170 7.21 -17.17 -28.32
CA THR A 170 7.77 -18.40 -28.90
C THR A 170 9.09 -18.81 -28.24
N HIS A 171 9.66 -19.96 -28.64
CA HIS A 171 10.90 -20.51 -28.09
C HIS A 171 10.86 -20.88 -26.59
N GLY A 172 9.69 -21.20 -26.06
CA GLY A 172 9.53 -21.66 -24.66
C GLY A 172 9.64 -20.55 -23.61
N VAL A 173 9.90 -19.29 -24.01
CA VAL A 173 9.95 -18.14 -23.10
C VAL A 173 8.59 -17.90 -22.45
N GLY A 174 7.50 -17.98 -23.23
CA GLY A 174 6.14 -17.80 -22.70
C GLY A 174 5.73 -18.86 -21.68
N TRP A 175 6.16 -20.11 -21.87
CA TRP A 175 5.95 -21.19 -20.90
C TRP A 175 6.69 -20.92 -19.59
N ARG A 176 7.94 -20.47 -19.65
CA ARG A 176 8.73 -20.12 -18.45
C ARG A 176 8.08 -18.99 -17.65
N ASN A 177 7.62 -17.94 -18.31
CA ASN A 177 6.93 -16.81 -17.66
C ASN A 177 5.62 -17.26 -17.00
N SER A 178 4.84 -18.09 -17.69
CA SER A 178 3.59 -18.64 -17.15
C SER A 178 3.83 -19.55 -15.94
N MET A 179 4.89 -20.37 -15.98
CA MET A 179 5.30 -21.20 -14.84
C MET A 179 5.79 -20.36 -13.66
N ALA A 180 6.54 -19.30 -13.91
CA ALA A 180 7.00 -18.36 -12.87
C ALA A 180 5.81 -17.65 -12.21
N ALA A 181 4.86 -17.14 -13.00
CA ALA A 181 3.63 -16.53 -12.50
C ALA A 181 2.82 -17.51 -11.65
N ARG A 182 2.62 -18.75 -12.14
CA ARG A 182 1.92 -19.80 -11.37
C ARG A 182 2.64 -20.11 -10.06
N LYS A 183 3.97 -20.21 -10.06
CA LYS A 183 4.75 -20.45 -8.85
C LYS A 183 4.56 -19.32 -7.83
N ALA A 184 4.63 -18.06 -8.28
CA ALA A 184 4.40 -16.90 -7.42
C ALA A 184 2.97 -16.91 -6.83
N MET A 185 1.94 -17.17 -7.65
CA MET A 185 0.56 -17.21 -7.18
C MET A 185 0.31 -18.34 -6.16
N VAL A 186 0.87 -19.53 -6.39
CA VAL A 186 0.73 -20.65 -5.44
C VAL A 186 1.42 -20.33 -4.11
N LEU A 187 2.61 -19.75 -4.13
CA LEU A 187 3.32 -19.35 -2.92
C LEU A 187 2.55 -18.26 -2.16
N ASN A 188 1.97 -17.28 -2.86
CA ASN A 188 1.09 -16.28 -2.26
C ASN A 188 -0.12 -16.96 -1.61
N ARG A 189 -0.73 -17.94 -2.29
CA ARG A 189 -1.91 -18.65 -1.80
C ARG A 189 -1.71 -19.42 -0.52
N VAL A 190 -0.50 -19.95 -0.32
CA VAL A 190 -0.11 -20.58 0.94
C VAL A 190 -0.03 -19.54 2.07
N GLY A 191 0.46 -18.34 1.77
CA GLY A 191 0.44 -17.20 2.70
C GLY A 191 -0.99 -16.75 3.04
N ASP A 192 -1.87 -16.67 2.04
CA ASP A 192 -3.28 -16.28 2.21
C ASP A 192 -4.00 -17.20 3.22
N PHE A 193 -3.68 -18.50 3.24
CA PHE A 193 -4.23 -19.42 4.23
C PHE A 193 -3.88 -19.01 5.67
N GLY A 194 -2.65 -18.54 5.90
CA GLY A 194 -2.23 -18.01 7.20
C GLY A 194 -2.98 -16.75 7.59
N VAL A 195 -3.15 -15.82 6.64
CA VAL A 195 -3.91 -14.58 6.86
C VAL A 195 -5.37 -14.89 7.18
N VAL A 196 -6.01 -15.78 6.41
CA VAL A 196 -7.39 -16.21 6.66
C VAL A 196 -7.54 -16.89 8.01
N MET A 197 -6.62 -17.79 8.38
CA MET A 197 -6.65 -18.45 9.68
C MET A 197 -6.51 -17.43 10.82
N SER A 198 -5.62 -16.44 10.67
CA SER A 198 -5.46 -15.36 11.64
C SER A 198 -6.73 -14.52 11.76
N MET A 199 -7.36 -14.15 10.64
CA MET A 199 -8.64 -13.42 10.66
C MET A 199 -9.75 -14.20 11.34
N LEU A 200 -9.85 -15.51 11.09
CA LEU A 200 -10.84 -16.37 11.76
C LEU A 200 -10.60 -16.46 13.26
N LEU A 201 -9.35 -16.59 13.70
CA LEU A 201 -8.98 -16.62 15.11
C LEU A 201 -9.24 -15.27 15.80
N MET A 202 -8.91 -14.15 15.15
CA MET A 202 -9.22 -12.81 15.65
C MET A 202 -10.72 -12.61 15.78
N PHE A 203 -11.49 -12.99 14.77
CA PHE A 203 -12.94 -12.90 14.81
C PHE A 203 -13.55 -13.79 15.91
N TRP A 204 -13.04 -14.99 16.11
CA TRP A 204 -13.52 -15.87 17.20
C TRP A 204 -13.18 -15.31 18.59
N THR A 205 -12.02 -14.67 18.75
CA THR A 205 -11.55 -14.17 20.05
C THR A 205 -12.16 -12.81 20.41
N PHE A 206 -12.24 -11.89 19.44
CA PHE A 206 -12.62 -10.49 19.67
C PHE A 206 -14.01 -10.12 19.10
N GLY A 207 -14.59 -10.95 18.23
CA GLY A 207 -15.89 -10.68 17.60
C GLY A 207 -15.87 -9.55 16.56
N THR A 208 -14.72 -8.96 16.25
CA THR A 208 -14.55 -7.89 15.25
C THR A 208 -13.32 -8.15 14.36
N LEU A 209 -13.33 -7.55 13.17
CA LEU A 209 -12.23 -7.52 12.22
C LEU A 209 -11.70 -6.09 11.98
N ASP A 210 -12.17 -5.12 12.75
CA ASP A 210 -11.69 -3.74 12.66
C ASP A 210 -10.37 -3.59 13.42
N TYR A 211 -9.49 -2.71 12.93
CA TYR A 211 -8.18 -2.51 13.53
C TYR A 211 -8.24 -1.83 14.90
N TYR A 212 -9.20 -0.93 15.08
CA TYR A 212 -9.31 -0.09 16.27
C TYR A 212 -10.76 0.01 16.69
N SER A 213 -10.97 0.23 17.99
CA SER A 213 -12.31 0.33 18.55
C SER A 213 -12.96 1.67 18.12
N PRO A 214 -14.29 1.72 17.87
CA PRO A 214 -14.98 2.94 17.45
C PRO A 214 -14.80 4.15 18.37
N GLN A 215 -14.38 3.95 19.63
CA GLN A 215 -14.15 5.04 20.59
C GLN A 215 -12.78 5.72 20.46
N GLU A 216 -11.86 5.19 19.65
CA GLU A 216 -10.48 5.68 19.53
C GLU A 216 -10.28 6.65 18.35
N VAL A 217 -11.28 6.84 17.48
CA VAL A 217 -11.14 7.62 16.25
C VAL A 217 -12.36 8.53 16.04
N VAL A 218 -12.10 9.84 15.92
CA VAL A 218 -13.12 10.86 15.66
C VAL A 218 -13.75 10.57 14.29
N ASN A 219 -14.94 9.99 14.31
CA ASN A 219 -15.80 9.86 13.14
C ASN A 219 -16.24 11.27 12.71
N VAL A 220 -15.70 11.76 11.59
CA VAL A 220 -16.02 13.10 11.05
C VAL A 220 -17.55 13.27 10.82
N HIS A 221 -18.28 12.18 10.57
CA HIS A 221 -19.75 12.20 10.44
C HIS A 221 -20.54 12.20 11.76
N LEU A 222 -19.97 11.73 12.88
CA LEU A 222 -20.63 11.81 14.19
C LEU A 222 -20.41 13.17 14.86
N ALA A 223 -19.31 13.85 14.53
CA ALA A 223 -19.07 15.21 14.98
C ALA A 223 -20.16 16.19 14.46
N GLU A 224 -20.65 15.98 13.23
CA GLU A 224 -21.73 16.80 12.66
C GLU A 224 -23.10 16.50 13.28
N SER A 225 -23.37 15.23 13.67
CA SER A 225 -24.67 14.87 14.29
C SER A 225 -24.73 15.18 15.78
N GLY A 226 -23.59 15.20 16.49
CA GLY A 226 -23.51 15.47 17.93
C GLY A 226 -23.40 16.96 18.29
N ALA A 227 -22.92 17.80 17.37
CA ALA A 227 -22.74 19.24 17.61
C ALA A 227 -24.06 20.03 17.74
N HIS A 228 -25.21 19.38 17.54
CA HIS A 228 -26.53 20.01 17.67
C HIS A 228 -27.31 19.62 18.94
N GLU A 229 -26.80 18.71 19.78
CA GLU A 229 -27.54 18.23 20.97
C GLU A 229 -26.80 18.29 22.31
N THR A 230 -25.49 18.57 22.37
CA THR A 230 -24.78 18.70 23.67
C THR A 230 -24.13 20.06 23.82
N GLY A 231 -24.99 21.08 23.95
CA GLY A 231 -24.63 22.45 24.29
C GLY A 231 -25.09 22.84 25.69
N GLU A 232 -25.04 21.96 26.69
CA GLU A 232 -25.18 22.34 28.10
C GLU A 232 -24.73 21.20 29.02
N ALA A 233 -23.86 21.50 30.00
CA ALA A 233 -23.16 20.61 30.94
C ALA A 233 -21.95 19.87 30.29
N ASP A 234 -20.69 20.07 30.64
CA ASP A 234 -20.09 20.23 31.96
C ASP A 234 -18.83 21.14 31.91
N HIS A 235 -18.91 22.30 32.55
CA HIS A 235 -17.75 23.03 33.05
C HIS A 235 -17.61 22.69 34.53
N GLU A 236 -16.76 21.73 34.89
CA GLU A 236 -16.03 21.63 36.18
C GLU A 236 -15.46 20.22 36.35
N ALA A 237 -14.15 20.07 36.16
CA ALA A 237 -13.29 19.33 37.10
C ALA A 237 -11.83 19.27 36.60
N ALA A 238 -10.94 19.55 37.55
CA ALA A 238 -9.55 19.10 37.64
C ALA A 238 -8.49 19.79 36.75
N ALA A 239 -8.09 20.98 37.21
CA ALA A 239 -6.67 21.33 37.30
C ALA A 239 -6.05 20.65 38.55
N GLU A 240 -4.72 20.53 38.54
CA GLU A 240 -3.80 20.08 39.62
C GLU A 240 -3.39 18.59 39.64
N GLU A 241 -2.17 18.30 39.17
CA GLU A 241 -1.02 18.04 40.06
C GLU A 241 0.31 17.98 39.25
N GLU A 242 1.30 18.75 39.71
CA GLU A 242 2.70 18.75 39.27
C GLU A 242 3.52 17.66 39.99
N GLY A 243 4.48 17.05 39.26
CA GLY A 243 5.87 16.96 39.75
C GLY A 243 6.41 15.66 40.36
N ALA A 244 7.71 15.44 40.05
CA ALA A 244 8.74 14.71 40.81
C ALA A 244 9.17 13.27 40.40
N HIS A 245 10.34 13.29 39.77
CA HIS A 245 11.40 12.32 39.46
C HIS A 245 11.78 11.20 40.48
N LYS A 246 11.90 9.94 39.99
CA LYS A 246 12.99 8.87 40.04
C LYS A 246 13.83 8.62 41.34
N PRO A 247 14.60 7.49 41.57
CA PRO A 247 15.23 6.52 40.63
C PRO A 247 15.45 5.00 41.03
N VAL A 248 15.80 4.17 40.02
CA VAL A 248 16.84 3.09 39.88
C VAL A 248 16.98 1.90 40.88
N VAL A 249 17.07 0.65 40.35
CA VAL A 249 18.17 -0.38 40.47
C VAL A 249 17.95 -1.45 39.35
N SER A 250 18.75 -1.68 38.29
CA SER A 250 20.16 -2.10 38.05
C SER A 250 20.48 -3.59 38.31
N PHE A 251 21.03 -4.28 37.30
CA PHE A 251 22.23 -5.17 37.32
C PHE A 251 22.63 -5.37 35.83
N ALA A 252 23.70 -4.75 35.30
CA ALA A 252 25.14 -5.09 35.42
C ALA A 252 25.46 -6.44 34.75
N GLN A 253 26.55 -6.70 34.03
CA GLN A 253 27.78 -5.99 33.60
C GLN A 253 28.43 -6.94 32.55
N GLU A 254 29.15 -6.49 31.54
CA GLU A 254 30.63 -6.46 31.41
C GLU A 254 30.87 -6.00 29.96
N GLY A 255 31.73 -5.06 29.58
CA GLY A 255 33.05 -4.62 30.04
C GLY A 255 33.85 -4.42 28.73
N GLU A 256 34.09 -3.17 28.29
CA GLU A 256 35.37 -2.43 28.42
C GLU A 256 36.55 -3.12 27.66
N HIS A 257 37.41 -2.48 26.88
CA HIS A 257 37.99 -1.14 26.86
C HIS A 257 38.68 -0.91 25.49
N GLY A 258 39.01 0.35 25.15
CA GLY A 258 40.22 0.62 24.35
C GLY A 258 40.20 1.87 23.48
N GLU A 259 40.52 3.00 24.08
CA GLU A 259 40.74 4.30 23.46
C GLU A 259 42.20 4.43 22.93
N ALA A 260 42.39 5.14 21.81
CA ALA A 260 43.46 6.13 21.56
C ALA A 260 43.78 6.31 20.07
N ALA A 261 44.02 7.57 19.70
CA ALA A 261 44.29 8.11 18.38
C ALA A 261 45.73 7.86 17.88
N ALA A 262 45.92 7.81 16.55
CA ALA A 262 47.08 8.38 15.85
C ALA A 262 46.90 8.33 14.31
N GLU A 263 47.11 9.49 13.68
CA GLU A 263 47.80 9.75 12.41
C GLU A 263 47.56 8.88 11.16
N GLY A 264 46.95 9.52 10.15
CA GLY A 264 47.52 9.68 8.82
C GLY A 264 47.94 8.46 8.01
N GLU A 265 47.03 7.93 7.19
CA GLU A 265 47.40 7.36 5.88
C GLU A 265 46.21 7.46 4.90
N VAL A 266 46.48 7.91 3.68
CA VAL A 266 45.49 8.11 2.62
C VAL A 266 45.04 6.74 2.10
N ALA A 267 43.94 6.21 2.65
CA ALA A 267 43.38 4.94 2.20
C ALA A 267 42.58 5.14 0.90
N GLN A 268 43.11 4.63 -0.21
CA GLN A 268 42.35 4.45 -1.45
C GLN A 268 41.21 3.46 -1.24
N PRO A 269 40.05 3.62 -1.93
CA PRO A 269 38.96 2.67 -1.79
C PRO A 269 39.40 1.30 -2.34
N VAL A 270 39.60 0.36 -1.43
CA VAL A 270 39.74 -1.06 -1.77
C VAL A 270 38.39 -1.51 -2.30
N PHE A 271 38.26 -1.64 -3.61
CA PHE A 271 37.15 -2.35 -4.22
C PHE A 271 37.23 -3.79 -3.74
N THR A 272 36.23 -4.22 -2.98
CA THR A 272 36.03 -5.64 -2.66
C THR A 272 35.88 -6.37 -3.98
N ASN A 273 36.92 -7.11 -4.35
CA ASN A 273 36.88 -8.05 -5.46
C ASN A 273 35.75 -9.04 -5.15
N ASN A 274 34.68 -9.02 -5.94
CA ASN A 274 33.50 -9.88 -5.78
C ASN A 274 33.50 -11.05 -6.79
N ASP A 275 34.67 -11.46 -7.31
CA ASP A 275 34.81 -12.53 -8.31
C ASP A 275 34.42 -13.92 -7.77
N HIS A 276 34.09 -14.02 -6.48
CA HIS A 276 33.68 -15.25 -5.80
C HIS A 276 32.18 -15.29 -5.42
N ILE A 277 31.42 -14.23 -5.73
CA ILE A 277 29.97 -14.27 -5.60
C ILE A 277 29.39 -14.77 -6.92
N ILE A 278 29.00 -16.05 -6.93
CA ILE A 278 28.36 -16.72 -8.06
C ILE A 278 27.03 -16.01 -8.38
N THR A 279 27.05 -15.14 -9.38
CA THR A 279 25.92 -14.30 -9.83
C THR A 279 24.88 -15.07 -10.66
N GLU A 280 25.05 -16.39 -10.84
CA GLU A 280 24.12 -17.25 -11.58
C GLU A 280 22.77 -17.50 -10.88
N GLN A 281 22.58 -17.06 -9.64
CA GLN A 281 21.33 -17.27 -8.89
C GLN A 281 20.42 -16.04 -8.76
N LEU A 282 20.80 -14.88 -9.29
CA LEU A 282 19.94 -13.69 -9.31
C LEU A 282 19.16 -13.62 -10.62
N GLY A 283 18.03 -14.33 -10.64
CA GLY A 283 17.15 -14.51 -11.80
C GLY A 283 16.37 -13.27 -12.26
N VAL A 284 17.02 -12.11 -12.36
CA VAL A 284 16.35 -10.87 -12.85
C VAL A 284 17.13 -10.13 -13.94
N PHE A 285 18.46 -10.32 -14.12
CA PHE A 285 19.23 -9.45 -15.04
C PHE A 285 20.23 -10.14 -15.99
N ASN A 286 19.95 -11.35 -16.51
CA ASN A 286 20.80 -11.91 -17.56
C ASN A 286 20.05 -12.77 -18.61
N GLN A 287 19.49 -12.12 -19.63
CA GLN A 287 18.91 -12.80 -20.81
C GLN A 287 19.52 -12.31 -22.14
N THR A 288 20.60 -11.53 -22.14
CA THR A 288 21.18 -10.95 -23.38
C THR A 288 22.29 -11.76 -24.03
N GLU A 289 22.75 -12.88 -23.47
CA GLU A 289 23.83 -13.67 -24.10
C GLU A 289 23.55 -15.17 -24.20
N ARG A 290 22.55 -15.53 -25.02
CA ARG A 290 22.51 -16.88 -25.63
C ARG A 290 22.16 -16.80 -27.11
N PHE A 291 23.04 -16.16 -27.87
CA PHE A 291 23.22 -16.40 -29.30
C PHE A 291 24.72 -16.38 -29.62
N TYR A 292 25.38 -17.50 -29.36
CA TYR A 292 26.41 -18.09 -30.20
C TYR A 292 26.38 -19.61 -29.99
#